data_AF-A0A532VGU7-F1
#
_entry.id   AF-A0A532VGU7-F1
#
_cell.length_a   1.000
_cell.length_b   1.000
_cell.length_c   1.000
_cell.angle_alpha   90.00
_cell.angle_beta   90.00
_cell.angle_gamma   90.00
#
_symmetry.space_group_name_H-M   'P 1'
#
loop_
_entity.id
_entity.type
_entity.pdbx_description
1 polymer ?
#
loop_
_entity_poly.entity_id
_entity_poly.type
_entity_poly.pdbx_seq_one_letter_code
_entity_poly.pdbx_strand_id
1 'polypeptide(L)'
;MTYVARKLDTYSKLKKLGEVARFDVCGFPSVFTGKNRKFQRFKFIYPAVGKRGSCVRLFKVLQSNACEGNCFYCANRKDRNFQRINFRPDELAKLFLQYYSKGLVDGLFLSSAINRSVDLSEERMFETVQLLRTRYGYRGYIHYKVLPGTDESIIDAAARLADRLSLNLEAPSAKHLAELSPSKNYASDLVGGLEKIARINRQKPLKAGITTQLVVGAARETDREILNLSGRLYEDYKLWRVYYSAFMPILDTPLEELPPCSPLREYRLYQADFLLRRYGFTPQELPFEKNGNLPQDCDPKLVWALRHQDKFPMEINKADFHELLRVPGIGIISARRIVETRKQEKFTRLDQLRKTGALTTRAGNFLTLQGRFYGGGERKATGQINEQLFLWEEL
;
A
#
# COMPACT_ATOMS: atom_id res chain seq x y z
N MET A 1 -38.50 18.12 -27.21
CA MET A 1 -38.11 16.71 -26.97
C MET A 1 -37.55 16.58 -25.58
N THR A 2 -38.31 15.99 -24.67
CA THR A 2 -37.87 15.74 -23.29
C THR A 2 -36.82 14.63 -23.34
N TYR A 3 -35.54 14.99 -23.19
CA TYR A 3 -34.46 14.02 -23.03
C TYR A 3 -34.70 13.26 -21.71
N VAL A 4 -35.38 12.12 -21.78
CA VAL A 4 -35.43 11.19 -20.64
C VAL A 4 -34.02 10.66 -20.47
N ALA A 5 -33.29 11.18 -19.48
CA ALA A 5 -31.96 10.70 -19.14
C ALA A 5 -32.05 9.19 -18.85
N ARG A 6 -31.58 8.37 -19.80
CA ARG A 6 -31.65 6.91 -19.71
C ARG A 6 -30.90 6.46 -18.46
N LYS A 7 -31.62 5.86 -17.51
CA LYS A 7 -31.03 5.32 -16.28
C LYS A 7 -29.96 4.29 -16.65
N LEU A 8 -28.73 4.52 -16.21
CA LEU A 8 -27.61 3.62 -16.49
C LEU A 8 -27.87 2.24 -15.89
N ASP A 9 -27.58 1.19 -16.67
CA ASP A 9 -27.62 -0.19 -16.18
C ASP A 9 -26.46 -0.47 -15.21
N THR A 10 -26.61 -1.51 -14.40
CA THR A 10 -25.67 -1.91 -13.36
C THR A 10 -24.25 -2.18 -13.87
N TYR A 11 -24.06 -2.75 -15.06
CA TYR A 11 -22.72 -3.01 -15.62
C TYR A 11 -22.06 -1.73 -16.12
N SER A 12 -22.82 -0.82 -16.73
CA SER A 12 -22.33 0.52 -17.11
C SER A 12 -21.88 1.32 -15.89
N LYS A 13 -22.62 1.24 -14.77
CA LYS A 13 -22.18 1.83 -13.49
C LYS A 13 -20.88 1.20 -12.99
N LEU A 14 -20.77 -0.14 -13.03
CA LEU A 14 -19.57 -0.85 -12.58
C LEU A 14 -18.33 -0.46 -13.37
N LYS A 15 -18.45 -0.32 -14.70
CA LYS A 15 -17.34 0.11 -15.55
C LYS A 15 -16.80 1.47 -15.10
N LYS A 16 -17.68 2.44 -14.80
CA LYS A 16 -17.30 3.79 -14.39
C LYS A 16 -16.80 3.84 -12.95
N LEU A 17 -17.57 3.30 -11.99
CA LEU A 17 -17.25 3.35 -10.57
C LEU A 17 -16.06 2.47 -10.20
N GLY A 18 -15.88 1.35 -10.91
CA GLY A 18 -14.70 0.52 -10.76
C GLY A 18 -13.44 1.11 -11.42
N GLU A 19 -13.58 1.88 -12.50
CA GLU A 19 -12.46 2.61 -13.09
C GLU A 19 -11.94 3.71 -12.15
N VAL A 20 -12.82 4.52 -11.56
CA VAL A 20 -12.39 5.57 -10.62
C VAL A 20 -11.93 5.01 -9.27
N ALA A 21 -12.36 3.80 -8.90
CA ALA A 21 -11.85 3.14 -7.69
C ALA A 21 -10.34 2.83 -7.77
N ARG A 22 -9.70 2.88 -8.95
CA ARG A 22 -8.27 2.64 -9.11
C ARG A 22 -7.39 3.53 -8.22
N PHE A 23 -7.85 4.73 -7.88
CA PHE A 23 -7.11 5.71 -7.06
C PHE A 23 -7.00 5.32 -5.56
N ASP A 24 -7.82 4.37 -5.07
CA ASP A 24 -7.74 3.84 -3.70
C ASP A 24 -6.79 2.63 -3.62
N VAL A 25 -5.48 2.85 -3.57
CA VAL A 25 -4.46 1.79 -3.64
C VAL A 25 -4.62 0.74 -2.52
N CYS A 26 -4.60 -0.53 -2.91
CA CYS A 26 -4.63 -1.66 -1.98
C CYS A 26 -3.69 -2.81 -2.36
N GLY A 27 -2.81 -2.62 -3.36
CA GLY A 27 -1.92 -3.66 -3.89
C GLY A 27 -0.57 -3.12 -4.34
N PHE A 28 -0.14 -3.50 -5.54
CA PHE A 28 1.23 -3.34 -6.00
C PHE A 28 1.59 -1.89 -6.40
N PRO A 29 2.86 -1.49 -6.21
CA PRO A 29 3.39 -0.23 -6.74
C PRO A 29 3.19 -0.09 -8.26
N SER A 30 3.11 1.15 -8.74
CA SER A 30 2.79 1.48 -10.14
C SER A 30 3.81 0.92 -11.13
N VAL A 31 5.09 0.86 -10.76
CA VAL A 31 6.19 0.27 -11.56
C VAL A 31 5.90 -1.18 -11.97
N PHE A 32 5.11 -1.90 -11.18
CA PHE A 32 4.80 -3.31 -11.43
C PHE A 32 3.46 -3.54 -12.13
N THR A 33 2.60 -2.52 -12.19
CA THR A 33 1.33 -2.61 -12.92
C THR A 33 1.53 -2.76 -14.43
N GLY A 34 2.64 -2.27 -14.99
CA GLY A 34 2.98 -2.39 -16.41
C GLY A 34 3.35 -3.80 -16.86
N LYS A 35 4.03 -4.60 -16.02
CA LYS A 35 4.51 -5.94 -16.38
C LYS A 35 3.41 -7.02 -16.37
N ASN A 36 2.31 -6.81 -15.63
CA ASN A 36 1.24 -7.80 -15.42
C ASN A 36 -0.10 -7.47 -16.10
N ARG A 37 -0.17 -6.48 -17.01
CA ARG A 37 -1.43 -6.09 -17.70
C ARG A 37 -2.14 -7.22 -18.43
N LYS A 38 -1.43 -8.30 -18.82
CA LYS A 38 -2.03 -9.47 -19.46
C LYS A 38 -3.09 -10.18 -18.58
N PHE A 39 -3.06 -10.01 -17.26
CA PHE A 39 -3.99 -10.67 -16.33
C PHE A 39 -5.20 -9.82 -15.91
N GLN A 40 -5.24 -8.52 -16.23
CA GLN A 40 -6.27 -7.61 -15.72
C GLN A 40 -7.32 -7.26 -16.79
N ARG A 41 -8.15 -8.26 -17.15
CA ARG A 41 -9.24 -8.11 -18.14
C ARG A 41 -10.24 -7.01 -17.79
N PHE A 42 -10.44 -6.73 -16.51
CA PHE A 42 -11.38 -5.74 -16.01
C PHE A 42 -10.69 -4.78 -15.02
N LYS A 43 -10.86 -3.46 -15.21
CA LYS A 43 -10.24 -2.42 -14.34
C LYS A 43 -10.69 -2.49 -12.87
N PHE A 44 -11.86 -3.07 -12.61
CA PHE A 44 -12.45 -3.23 -11.27
C PHE A 44 -12.11 -4.57 -10.60
N ILE A 45 -11.38 -5.46 -11.28
CA ILE A 45 -10.80 -6.65 -10.66
C ILE A 45 -9.34 -6.33 -10.40
N TYR A 46 -9.02 -6.16 -9.12
CA TYR A 46 -7.73 -5.62 -8.70
C TYR A 46 -6.89 -6.72 -8.02
N PRO A 47 -5.67 -7.02 -8.53
CA PRO A 47 -4.79 -7.98 -7.89
C PRO A 47 -4.21 -7.37 -6.62
N ALA A 48 -4.35 -8.07 -5.51
CA ALA A 48 -3.77 -7.73 -4.22
C ALA A 48 -3.07 -8.95 -3.64
N VAL A 49 -2.34 -8.74 -2.56
CA VAL A 49 -1.55 -9.79 -1.92
C VAL A 49 -2.33 -10.35 -0.74
N GLY A 50 -2.59 -11.64 -0.83
CA GLY A 50 -3.24 -12.45 0.18
C GLY A 50 -2.24 -13.01 1.20
N LYS A 51 -2.72 -13.97 1.99
CA LYS A 51 -1.88 -14.63 3.00
C LYS A 51 -0.75 -15.40 2.31
N ARG A 52 0.46 -15.32 2.87
CA ARG A 52 1.66 -16.04 2.39
C ARG A 52 2.06 -15.71 0.95
N GLY A 53 1.79 -14.48 0.49
CA GLY A 53 2.21 -14.02 -0.84
C GLY A 53 1.33 -14.47 -2.00
N SER A 54 0.18 -15.10 -1.73
CA SER A 54 -0.75 -15.46 -2.81
C SER A 54 -1.36 -14.23 -3.47
N CYS A 55 -1.64 -14.30 -4.78
CA CYS A 55 -2.40 -13.26 -5.45
C CYS A 55 -3.90 -13.48 -5.21
N VAL A 56 -4.61 -12.44 -4.77
CA VAL A 56 -6.07 -12.42 -4.61
C VAL A 56 -6.68 -11.36 -5.52
N ARG A 57 -7.87 -11.62 -6.03
CA ARG A 57 -8.58 -10.74 -6.97
C ARG A 57 -9.71 -10.01 -6.24
N LEU A 58 -9.53 -8.74 -5.94
CA LEU A 58 -10.53 -7.94 -5.27
C LEU A 58 -11.50 -7.32 -6.27
N PHE A 59 -12.81 -7.45 -6.02
CA PHE A 59 -13.83 -6.61 -6.64
C PHE A 59 -13.72 -5.22 -6.03
N LYS A 60 -13.09 -4.29 -6.75
CA LYS A 60 -12.78 -2.96 -6.27
C LYS A 60 -13.70 -1.93 -6.90
N VAL A 61 -14.49 -1.27 -6.07
CA VAL A 61 -15.61 -0.43 -6.55
C VAL A 61 -15.93 0.70 -5.58
N LEU A 62 -16.45 1.80 -6.13
CA LEU A 62 -17.09 2.85 -5.34
C LEU A 62 -18.60 2.63 -5.26
N GLN A 63 -19.20 2.89 -4.10
CA GLN A 63 -20.66 3.02 -3.95
C GLN A 63 -21.18 4.20 -4.78
N SER A 64 -20.43 5.30 -4.81
CA SER A 64 -20.74 6.54 -5.52
C SER A 64 -19.47 7.27 -5.93
N ASN A 65 -19.50 8.00 -7.05
CA ASN A 65 -18.47 8.99 -7.44
C ASN A 65 -18.96 10.45 -7.29
N ALA A 66 -20.18 10.66 -6.78
CA ALA A 66 -20.66 11.97 -6.35
C ALA A 66 -19.98 12.37 -5.03
N CYS A 67 -19.33 13.53 -5.01
CA CYS A 67 -18.55 14.01 -3.88
C CYS A 67 -18.88 15.47 -3.57
N GLU A 68 -19.07 15.80 -2.28
CA GLU A 68 -19.06 17.17 -1.77
C GLU A 68 -17.64 17.68 -1.48
N GLY A 69 -16.67 16.77 -1.32
CA GLY A 69 -15.27 17.12 -1.10
C GLY A 69 -14.58 17.61 -2.38
N ASN A 70 -13.68 18.57 -2.23
CA ASN A 70 -13.03 19.25 -3.36
C ASN A 70 -11.50 19.07 -3.38
N CYS A 71 -11.03 17.85 -3.15
CA CYS A 71 -9.59 17.56 -3.17
C CYS A 71 -9.01 17.86 -4.56
N PHE A 72 -7.91 18.61 -4.60
CA PHE A 72 -7.32 19.17 -5.81
C PHE A 72 -6.69 18.14 -6.76
N TYR A 73 -6.37 16.95 -6.26
CA TYR A 73 -5.83 15.83 -7.06
C TYR A 73 -6.90 14.81 -7.49
N CYS A 74 -8.16 14.95 -7.04
CA CYS A 74 -9.12 13.85 -7.07
C CYS A 74 -10.03 13.88 -8.30
N ALA A 75 -10.13 12.75 -9.00
CA ALA A 75 -11.05 12.55 -10.12
C ALA A 75 -12.52 12.77 -9.75
N ASN A 76 -12.86 12.61 -8.46
CA ASN A 76 -14.22 12.71 -7.96
C ASN A 76 -14.56 14.06 -7.34
N ARG A 77 -13.64 15.05 -7.34
CA ARG A 77 -13.84 16.36 -6.71
C ARG A 77 -15.13 17.04 -7.13
N LYS A 78 -15.75 17.80 -6.23
CA LYS A 78 -17.07 18.43 -6.41
C LYS A 78 -17.19 19.23 -7.71
N ASP A 79 -16.22 20.12 -8.00
CA ASP A 79 -16.38 21.08 -9.10
C ASP A 79 -15.98 20.51 -10.47
N ARG A 80 -15.48 19.27 -10.54
CA ARG A 80 -15.11 18.64 -11.80
C ARG A 80 -16.35 18.21 -12.57
N ASN A 81 -16.44 18.57 -13.84
CA ASN A 81 -17.64 18.28 -14.65
C ASN A 81 -17.58 16.88 -15.27
N PHE A 82 -18.25 15.93 -14.63
CA PHE A 82 -18.40 14.58 -15.16
C PHE A 82 -19.66 13.89 -14.62
N GLN A 83 -20.05 12.79 -15.25
CA GLN A 83 -21.27 12.06 -14.87
C GLN A 83 -21.16 11.43 -13.48
N ARG A 84 -22.04 11.90 -12.57
CA ARG A 84 -22.19 11.35 -11.22
C ARG A 84 -23.13 10.15 -11.20
N ILE A 85 -22.70 9.08 -10.54
CA ILE A 85 -23.30 7.76 -10.56
C ILE A 85 -23.19 7.16 -9.17
N ASN A 86 -24.23 6.45 -8.76
CA ASN A 86 -24.24 5.69 -7.53
C ASN A 86 -24.97 4.34 -7.72
N PHE A 87 -24.55 3.36 -6.95
CA PHE A 87 -25.26 2.11 -6.75
C PHE A 87 -26.28 2.24 -5.63
N ARG A 88 -27.38 1.48 -5.73
CA ARG A 88 -28.15 1.10 -4.54
C ARG A 88 -27.42 -0.03 -3.79
N PRO A 89 -27.53 -0.14 -2.45
CA PRO A 89 -26.83 -1.18 -1.70
C PRO A 89 -27.14 -2.62 -2.15
N ASP A 90 -28.42 -2.95 -2.35
CA ASP A 90 -28.85 -4.26 -2.84
C ASP A 90 -28.37 -4.56 -4.27
N GLU A 91 -28.33 -3.53 -5.12
CA GLU A 91 -27.82 -3.61 -6.49
C GLU A 91 -26.34 -4.01 -6.48
N LEU A 92 -25.52 -3.33 -5.66
CA LEU A 92 -24.09 -3.59 -5.59
C LEU A 92 -23.78 -4.94 -4.94
N ALA A 93 -24.48 -5.31 -3.86
CA ALA A 93 -24.30 -6.59 -3.18
C ALA A 93 -24.57 -7.76 -4.15
N LYS A 94 -25.69 -7.72 -4.89
CA LYS A 94 -26.01 -8.74 -5.90
C LYS A 94 -24.96 -8.80 -7.02
N LEU A 95 -24.53 -7.64 -7.52
CA LEU A 95 -23.53 -7.56 -8.58
C LEU A 95 -22.21 -8.20 -8.14
N PHE A 96 -21.73 -7.87 -6.94
CA PHE A 96 -20.53 -8.49 -6.38
C PHE A 96 -20.67 -10.02 -6.31
N LEU A 97 -21.80 -10.51 -5.79
CA LEU A 97 -22.05 -11.96 -5.67
C LEU A 97 -22.08 -12.68 -7.02
N GLN A 98 -22.54 -12.03 -8.09
CA GLN A 98 -22.49 -12.60 -9.45
C GLN A 98 -21.06 -12.82 -9.93
N TYR A 99 -20.12 -11.94 -9.59
CA TYR A 99 -18.71 -12.12 -9.94
C TYR A 99 -18.03 -13.14 -9.01
N TYR A 100 -18.40 -13.15 -7.74
CA TYR A 100 -17.90 -14.10 -6.76
C TYR A 100 -18.32 -15.54 -7.08
N SER A 101 -19.60 -15.78 -7.38
CA SER A 101 -20.11 -17.12 -7.70
C SER A 101 -19.54 -17.71 -8.99
N LYS A 102 -19.09 -16.84 -9.91
CA LYS A 102 -18.37 -17.24 -11.14
C LYS A 102 -16.86 -17.44 -10.91
N GLY A 103 -16.38 -17.31 -9.68
CA GLY A 103 -14.95 -17.44 -9.35
C GLY A 103 -14.07 -16.38 -10.01
N LEU A 104 -14.61 -15.21 -10.37
CA LEU A 104 -13.85 -14.12 -11.00
C LEU A 104 -13.14 -13.22 -9.98
N VAL A 105 -13.67 -13.16 -8.76
CA VAL A 105 -13.15 -12.36 -7.65
C VAL A 105 -13.17 -13.19 -6.36
N ASP A 106 -12.25 -12.89 -5.45
CA ASP A 106 -12.03 -13.62 -4.20
C ASP A 106 -12.52 -12.80 -2.97
N GLY A 107 -12.68 -11.48 -3.12
CA GLY A 107 -13.07 -10.56 -2.06
C GLY A 107 -13.61 -9.23 -2.56
N LEU A 108 -14.14 -8.41 -1.66
CA LEU A 108 -14.66 -7.07 -1.95
C LEU A 108 -13.72 -6.00 -1.38
N PHE A 109 -13.44 -4.96 -2.17
CA PHE A 109 -12.96 -3.66 -1.70
C PHE A 109 -14.03 -2.63 -1.99
N LEU A 110 -14.62 -2.06 -0.93
CA LEU A 110 -15.68 -1.07 -1.04
C LEU A 110 -15.22 0.28 -0.48
N SER A 111 -15.35 1.33 -1.28
CA SER A 111 -15.24 2.73 -0.85
C SER A 111 -16.38 3.56 -1.45
N SER A 112 -16.36 4.87 -1.23
CA SER A 112 -17.28 5.82 -1.85
C SER A 112 -16.66 7.21 -1.87
N ALA A 113 -17.18 8.07 -2.75
CA ALA A 113 -17.14 9.50 -2.55
C ALA A 113 -18.21 9.95 -1.53
N ILE A 114 -18.09 11.17 -1.00
CA ILE A 114 -19.02 11.75 -0.02
C ILE A 114 -20.22 12.33 -0.77
N ASN A 115 -21.26 11.52 -0.98
CA ASN A 115 -22.48 11.92 -1.66
C ASN A 115 -23.45 12.57 -0.66
N ARG A 116 -23.64 13.89 -0.75
CA ARG A 116 -24.43 14.75 0.14
C ARG A 116 -23.87 14.92 1.55
N SER A 117 -23.59 13.82 2.26
CA SER A 117 -22.95 13.85 3.59
C SER A 117 -22.12 12.59 3.82
N VAL A 118 -21.25 12.66 4.83
CA VAL A 118 -20.39 11.53 5.25
C VAL A 118 -21.28 10.40 5.76
N ASP A 119 -22.15 10.68 6.73
CA ASP A 119 -23.03 9.69 7.36
C ASP A 119 -23.88 8.95 6.33
N LEU A 120 -24.57 9.66 5.42
CA LEU A 120 -25.41 9.03 4.40
C LEU A 120 -24.59 8.13 3.45
N SER A 121 -23.35 8.52 3.14
CA SER A 121 -22.48 7.74 2.27
C SER A 121 -21.98 6.48 2.98
N GLU A 122 -21.62 6.62 4.25
CA GLU A 122 -21.16 5.54 5.09
C GLU A 122 -22.28 4.54 5.39
N GLU A 123 -23.49 5.01 5.72
CA GLU A 123 -24.68 4.17 5.92
C GLU A 123 -24.98 3.31 4.69
N ARG A 124 -24.88 3.87 3.48
CA ARG A 124 -25.10 3.11 2.23
C ARG A 124 -24.02 2.05 1.98
N MET A 125 -22.77 2.39 2.28
CA MET A 125 -21.68 1.42 2.20
C MET A 125 -21.88 0.30 3.23
N PHE A 126 -22.23 0.66 4.47
CA PHE A 126 -22.52 -0.27 5.55
C PHE A 126 -23.69 -1.17 5.20
N GLU A 127 -24.81 -0.65 4.68
CA GLU A 127 -25.97 -1.43 4.25
C GLU A 127 -25.58 -2.47 3.19
N THR A 128 -24.70 -2.11 2.24
CA THR A 128 -24.20 -3.05 1.23
C THR A 128 -23.49 -4.22 1.89
N VAL A 129 -22.59 -3.94 2.83
CA VAL A 129 -21.84 -4.99 3.56
C VAL A 129 -22.75 -5.78 4.49
N GLN A 130 -23.71 -5.13 5.15
CA GLN A 130 -24.69 -5.79 6.01
C GLN A 130 -25.53 -6.78 5.21
N LEU A 131 -26.05 -6.39 4.04
CA LEU A 131 -26.78 -7.28 3.13
C LEU A 131 -25.93 -8.49 2.73
N LEU A 132 -24.64 -8.29 2.42
CA LEU A 132 -23.73 -9.39 2.10
C LEU A 132 -23.61 -10.38 3.26
N ARG A 133 -23.47 -9.90 4.50
CA ARG A 133 -23.31 -10.77 5.68
C ARG A 133 -24.60 -11.44 6.12
N THR A 134 -25.72 -10.71 6.17
CA THR A 134 -26.97 -11.18 6.76
C THR A 134 -27.88 -11.86 5.75
N ARG A 135 -28.23 -11.17 4.66
CA ARG A 135 -29.20 -11.64 3.67
C ARG A 135 -28.59 -12.69 2.73
N TYR A 136 -27.36 -12.47 2.29
CA TYR A 136 -26.72 -13.32 1.30
C TYR A 136 -25.71 -14.32 1.89
N GLY A 137 -25.41 -14.22 3.19
CA GLY A 137 -24.53 -15.17 3.88
C GLY A 137 -23.08 -15.21 3.36
N TYR A 138 -22.60 -14.15 2.69
CA TYR A 138 -21.22 -14.07 2.23
C TYR A 138 -20.27 -14.01 3.41
N ARG A 139 -19.33 -14.97 3.49
CA ARG A 139 -18.33 -15.07 4.58
C ARG A 139 -16.89 -14.79 4.14
N GLY A 140 -16.70 -14.39 2.87
CA GLY A 140 -15.38 -14.08 2.32
C GLY A 140 -14.87 -12.69 2.72
N TYR A 141 -13.74 -12.31 2.13
CA TYR A 141 -12.97 -11.12 2.48
C TYR A 141 -13.67 -9.81 2.12
N ILE A 142 -13.73 -8.87 3.07
CA ILE A 142 -14.19 -7.49 2.85
C ILE A 142 -13.14 -6.49 3.37
N HIS A 143 -12.65 -5.65 2.46
CA HIS A 143 -11.94 -4.40 2.77
C HIS A 143 -12.94 -3.25 2.68
N TYR A 144 -13.15 -2.59 3.82
CA TYR A 144 -14.05 -1.46 3.94
C TYR A 144 -13.27 -0.16 4.17
N LYS A 145 -13.39 0.80 3.25
CA LYS A 145 -12.68 2.08 3.34
C LYS A 145 -13.57 3.15 3.96
N VAL A 146 -13.32 3.42 5.22
CA VAL A 146 -13.99 4.44 6.05
C VAL A 146 -13.73 5.83 5.47
N LEU A 147 -14.78 6.66 5.42
CA LEU A 147 -14.68 8.04 4.97
C LEU A 147 -14.15 8.96 6.11
N PRO A 148 -13.40 10.01 5.79
CA PRO A 148 -13.04 11.03 6.77
C PRO A 148 -14.26 11.66 7.44
N GLY A 149 -14.19 11.84 8.76
CA GLY A 149 -15.27 12.45 9.55
C GLY A 149 -16.39 11.49 9.97
N THR A 150 -16.30 10.19 9.63
CA THR A 150 -17.32 9.20 10.00
C THR A 150 -17.46 9.05 11.52
N ASP A 151 -18.71 8.93 11.98
CA ASP A 151 -19.03 8.66 13.38
C ASP A 151 -18.50 7.30 13.84
N GLU A 152 -18.04 7.25 15.09
CA GLU A 152 -17.43 6.04 15.65
C GLU A 152 -18.38 4.84 15.69
N SER A 153 -19.67 5.07 15.95
CA SER A 153 -20.66 3.98 16.02
C SER A 153 -20.76 3.22 14.70
N ILE A 154 -20.67 3.92 13.57
CA ILE A 154 -20.67 3.31 12.24
C ILE A 154 -19.35 2.58 11.98
N ILE A 155 -18.22 3.14 12.41
CA ILE A 155 -16.91 2.47 12.29
C ILE A 155 -16.91 1.16 13.08
N ASP A 156 -17.44 1.13 14.31
CA ASP A 156 -17.53 -0.08 15.12
C ASP A 156 -18.45 -1.12 14.46
N ALA A 157 -19.61 -0.70 13.96
CA ALA A 157 -20.53 -1.57 13.24
C ALA A 157 -19.87 -2.18 11.98
N ALA A 158 -19.16 -1.37 11.18
CA ALA A 158 -18.43 -1.82 10.01
C ALA A 158 -17.28 -2.78 10.37
N ALA A 159 -16.55 -2.50 11.46
CA ALA A 159 -15.46 -3.36 11.96
C ALA A 159 -15.93 -4.78 12.29
N ARG A 160 -17.19 -4.95 12.72
CA ARG A 160 -17.77 -6.28 13.00
C ARG A 160 -18.04 -7.10 11.75
N LEU A 161 -18.17 -6.45 10.59
CA LEU A 161 -18.53 -7.09 9.32
C LEU A 161 -17.37 -7.17 8.33
N ALA A 162 -16.35 -6.32 8.47
CA ALA A 162 -15.19 -6.25 7.59
C ALA A 162 -13.99 -7.06 8.13
N ASP A 163 -13.11 -7.46 7.22
CA ASP A 163 -11.84 -8.11 7.57
C ASP A 163 -10.70 -7.08 7.71
N ARG A 164 -10.79 -5.98 6.95
CA ARG A 164 -9.83 -4.87 6.95
C ARG A 164 -10.58 -3.54 6.91
N LEU A 165 -10.12 -2.59 7.71
CA LEU A 165 -10.53 -1.19 7.61
C LEU A 165 -9.39 -0.34 7.03
N SER A 166 -9.74 0.69 6.28
CA SER A 166 -8.79 1.71 5.87
C SER A 166 -9.38 3.11 5.91
N LEU A 167 -8.53 4.09 6.17
CA LEU A 167 -8.82 5.50 6.03
C LEU A 167 -7.58 6.19 5.46
N ASN A 168 -7.72 6.98 4.39
CA ASN A 168 -6.58 7.64 3.77
C ASN A 168 -6.22 8.90 4.54
N LEU A 169 -4.94 9.03 4.97
CA LEU A 169 -4.42 10.27 5.54
C LEU A 169 -4.07 11.32 4.46
N GLU A 170 -3.89 10.87 3.21
CA GLU A 170 -3.59 11.68 2.02
C GLU A 170 -2.22 12.39 2.03
N ALA A 171 -1.79 12.96 3.16
CA ALA A 171 -0.58 13.75 3.29
C ALA A 171 0.15 13.47 4.62
N PRO A 172 1.45 13.82 4.75
CA PRO A 172 2.19 13.57 5.98
C PRO A 172 1.96 14.58 7.11
N SER A 173 1.30 15.71 6.82
CA SER A 173 0.96 16.73 7.83
C SER A 173 -0.22 17.60 7.38
N ALA A 174 -0.75 18.41 8.30
CA ALA A 174 -1.80 19.38 8.01
C ALA A 174 -1.38 20.42 6.96
N LYS A 175 -0.11 20.86 6.99
CA LYS A 175 0.46 21.79 6.01
C LYS A 175 0.38 21.21 4.59
N HIS A 176 0.81 19.97 4.41
CA HIS A 176 0.76 19.30 3.11
C HIS A 176 -0.67 18.96 2.71
N LEU A 177 -1.55 18.60 3.65
CA LEU A 177 -2.96 18.34 3.37
C LEU A 177 -3.63 19.58 2.77
N ALA A 178 -3.32 20.79 3.24
CA ALA A 178 -3.89 22.02 2.70
C ALA A 178 -3.59 22.22 1.20
N GLU A 179 -2.45 21.70 0.70
CA GLU A 179 -2.10 21.73 -0.73
C GLU A 179 -2.89 20.70 -1.57
N LEU A 180 -3.46 19.67 -0.93
CA LEU A 180 -4.15 18.57 -1.61
C LEU A 180 -5.67 18.60 -1.45
N SER A 181 -6.14 18.95 -0.26
CA SER A 181 -7.52 18.81 0.16
C SER A 181 -7.82 19.80 1.28
N PRO A 182 -7.91 21.10 0.96
CA PRO A 182 -8.10 22.15 1.97
C PRO A 182 -9.44 22.03 2.72
N SER A 183 -10.40 21.27 2.20
CA SER A 183 -11.70 21.04 2.84
C SER A 183 -11.67 19.97 3.94
N LYS A 184 -10.58 19.21 4.11
CA LYS A 184 -10.46 18.15 5.12
C LYS A 184 -9.67 18.66 6.33
N ASN A 185 -10.08 18.26 7.54
CA ASN A 185 -9.29 18.52 8.72
C ASN A 185 -8.32 17.36 9.00
N TYR A 186 -7.02 17.64 9.00
CA TYR A 186 -5.99 16.62 9.23
C TYR A 186 -6.08 15.97 10.60
N ALA A 187 -6.31 16.76 11.65
CA ALA A 187 -6.30 16.29 13.03
C ALA A 187 -7.59 15.54 13.38
N SER A 188 -8.76 16.15 13.17
CA SER A 188 -10.03 15.55 13.59
C SER A 188 -10.50 14.44 12.65
N ASP A 189 -10.43 14.66 11.33
CA ASP A 189 -11.11 13.79 10.38
C ASP A 189 -10.23 12.64 9.93
N LEU A 190 -8.92 12.88 9.82
CA LEU A 190 -7.95 11.91 9.30
C LEU A 190 -7.22 11.18 10.42
N VAL A 191 -6.41 11.88 11.22
CA VAL A 191 -5.70 11.27 12.34
C VAL A 191 -6.68 10.76 13.39
N GLY A 192 -7.66 11.59 13.80
CA GLY A 192 -8.71 11.19 14.74
C GLY A 192 -9.57 10.03 14.23
N GLY A 193 -9.87 9.99 12.93
CA GLY A 193 -10.54 8.84 12.31
C GLY A 193 -9.72 7.55 12.39
N LEU A 194 -8.41 7.65 12.11
CA LEU A 194 -7.50 6.51 12.22
C LEU A 194 -7.33 6.04 13.67
N GLU A 195 -7.30 6.96 14.64
CA GLU A 195 -7.26 6.67 16.07
C GLU A 195 -8.49 5.90 16.55
N LYS A 196 -9.69 6.32 16.10
CA LYS A 196 -10.95 5.59 16.36
C LYS A 196 -10.85 4.15 15.84
N ILE A 197 -10.44 3.97 14.58
CA ILE A 197 -10.24 2.63 13.98
C ILE A 197 -9.22 1.81 14.78
N ALA A 198 -8.09 2.40 15.16
CA ALA A 198 -7.05 1.74 15.94
C ALA A 198 -7.53 1.33 17.33
N ARG A 199 -8.34 2.15 18.01
CA ARG A 199 -8.94 1.80 19.30
C ARG A 199 -9.93 0.64 19.17
N ILE A 200 -10.83 0.69 18.18
CA ILE A 200 -11.77 -0.41 17.91
C ILE A 200 -11.02 -1.71 17.61
N ASN A 201 -9.98 -1.65 16.79
CA ASN A 201 -9.15 -2.81 16.44
C ASN A 201 -8.37 -3.37 17.64
N ARG A 202 -7.98 -2.55 18.62
CA ARG A 202 -7.37 -3.04 19.87
C ARG A 202 -8.35 -3.83 20.73
N GLN A 203 -9.61 -3.41 20.77
CA GLN A 203 -10.67 -4.10 21.53
C GLN A 203 -11.11 -5.38 20.81
N LYS A 204 -11.26 -5.32 19.49
CA LYS A 204 -11.65 -6.45 18.64
C LYS A 204 -10.81 -6.45 17.35
N PRO A 205 -9.71 -7.22 17.31
CA PRO A 205 -8.81 -7.24 16.16
C PRO A 205 -9.48 -7.64 14.86
N LEU A 206 -9.31 -6.79 13.84
CA LEU A 206 -9.64 -7.07 12.45
C LEU A 206 -8.73 -8.17 11.92
N LYS A 207 -9.30 -9.13 11.18
CA LYS A 207 -8.57 -10.30 10.68
C LYS A 207 -7.40 -9.96 9.73
N ALA A 208 -7.48 -8.83 9.04
CA ALA A 208 -6.47 -8.31 8.14
C ALA A 208 -5.87 -6.96 8.60
N GLY A 209 -6.28 -6.44 9.75
CA GLY A 209 -5.74 -5.21 10.34
C GLY A 209 -6.18 -3.93 9.63
N ILE A 210 -5.40 -2.87 9.83
CA ILE A 210 -5.72 -1.50 9.40
C ILE A 210 -4.73 -1.03 8.34
N THR A 211 -5.19 -0.27 7.36
CA THR A 211 -4.32 0.35 6.34
C THR A 211 -4.65 1.82 6.14
N THR A 212 -3.67 2.57 5.63
CA THR A 212 -3.88 3.95 5.18
C THR A 212 -3.15 4.19 3.87
N GLN A 213 -3.35 5.36 3.27
CA GLN A 213 -2.73 5.77 2.03
C GLN A 213 -2.31 7.25 2.09
N LEU A 214 -1.17 7.53 1.45
CA LEU A 214 -0.64 8.86 1.19
C LEU A 214 -0.54 9.10 -0.32
N VAL A 215 -0.81 10.33 -0.76
CA VAL A 215 -0.52 10.82 -2.10
C VAL A 215 0.89 11.40 -2.09
N VAL A 216 1.72 10.99 -3.05
CA VAL A 216 3.15 11.33 -3.08
C VAL A 216 3.45 12.15 -4.34
N GLY A 217 4.10 13.29 -4.17
CA GLY A 217 4.60 14.17 -5.22
C GLY A 217 3.69 15.32 -5.56
N ALA A 218 2.69 15.61 -4.72
CA ALA A 218 1.68 16.63 -5.00
C ALA A 218 1.67 17.80 -4.00
N ALA A 219 2.36 17.69 -2.86
CA ALA A 219 2.28 18.66 -1.78
C ALA A 219 3.66 19.11 -1.27
N ARG A 220 4.69 19.02 -2.11
CA ARG A 220 6.08 19.39 -1.78
C ARG A 220 6.61 18.67 -0.53
N GLU A 221 6.05 17.52 -0.20
CA GLU A 221 6.49 16.69 0.92
C GLU A 221 7.78 15.94 0.58
N THR A 222 8.65 15.77 1.57
CA THR A 222 9.88 14.97 1.45
C THR A 222 9.64 13.52 1.79
N ASP A 223 10.47 12.61 1.27
CA ASP A 223 10.39 11.18 1.62
C ASP A 223 10.65 10.97 3.13
N ARG A 224 11.48 11.82 3.74
CA ARG A 224 11.71 11.85 5.19
C ARG A 224 10.44 12.12 5.97
N GLU A 225 9.66 13.13 5.61
CA GLU A 225 8.38 13.43 6.27
C GLU A 225 7.38 12.28 6.13
N ILE A 226 7.28 11.72 4.92
CA ILE A 226 6.44 10.56 4.63
C ILE A 226 6.83 9.36 5.52
N LEU A 227 8.09 8.97 5.52
CA LEU A 227 8.54 7.74 6.19
C LEU A 227 8.64 7.90 7.71
N ASN A 228 8.90 9.12 8.21
CA ASN A 228 8.76 9.42 9.64
C ASN A 228 7.31 9.26 10.09
N LEU A 229 6.34 9.75 9.31
CA LEU A 229 4.93 9.49 9.62
C LEU A 229 4.64 7.99 9.58
N SER A 230 5.02 7.28 8.50
CA SER A 230 4.77 5.85 8.39
C SER A 230 5.32 5.05 9.58
N GLY A 231 6.54 5.34 10.01
CA GLY A 231 7.14 4.74 11.20
C GLY A 231 6.27 4.91 12.45
N ARG A 232 5.85 6.15 12.74
CA ARG A 232 4.95 6.46 13.86
C ARG A 232 3.61 5.74 13.75
N LEU A 233 3.01 5.70 12.56
CA LEU A 233 1.73 5.01 12.35
C LEU A 233 1.83 3.50 12.62
N TYR A 234 2.95 2.87 12.27
CA TYR A 234 3.19 1.47 12.61
C TYR A 234 3.37 1.26 14.11
N GLU A 235 4.05 2.19 14.78
CA GLU A 235 4.29 2.12 16.22
C GLU A 235 3.02 2.37 17.03
N ASP A 236 2.32 3.48 16.77
CA ASP A 236 1.20 3.99 17.54
C ASP A 236 -0.10 3.23 17.27
N TYR A 237 -0.37 2.90 16.00
CA TYR A 237 -1.64 2.32 15.57
C TYR A 237 -1.54 0.86 15.11
N LYS A 238 -0.34 0.27 15.14
CA LYS A 238 -0.07 -1.11 14.68
C LYS A 238 -0.65 -1.38 13.29
N LEU A 239 -0.51 -0.40 12.38
CA LEU A 239 -1.01 -0.54 11.02
C LEU A 239 -0.38 -1.75 10.33
N TRP A 240 -1.17 -2.42 9.50
CA TRP A 240 -0.67 -3.49 8.63
C TRP A 240 0.24 -2.94 7.54
N ARG A 241 -0.17 -1.80 6.93
CA ARG A 241 0.53 -1.17 5.80
C ARG A 241 0.07 0.27 5.57
N VAL A 242 1.03 1.11 5.20
CA VAL A 242 0.84 2.41 4.55
C VAL A 242 1.02 2.21 3.03
N TYR A 243 0.08 2.69 2.24
CA TYR A 243 0.19 2.71 0.78
C TYR A 243 0.66 4.09 0.31
N TYR A 244 1.55 4.09 -0.69
CA TYR A 244 2.06 5.30 -1.32
C TYR A 244 1.51 5.33 -2.73
N SER A 245 0.74 6.36 -3.06
CA SER A 245 0.16 6.54 -4.38
C SER A 245 0.89 7.69 -5.07
N ALA A 246 1.69 7.38 -6.09
CA ALA A 246 2.29 8.40 -6.93
C ALA A 246 1.20 9.32 -7.50
N PHE A 247 1.35 10.62 -7.29
CA PHE A 247 0.48 11.61 -7.88
C PHE A 247 0.53 11.51 -9.41
N MET A 248 -0.64 11.52 -10.01
CA MET A 248 -0.84 11.63 -11.45
C MET A 248 -1.81 12.78 -11.70
N PRO A 249 -1.46 13.76 -12.56
CA PRO A 249 -2.35 14.85 -12.89
C PRO A 249 -3.62 14.32 -13.54
N ILE A 250 -4.73 14.98 -13.22
CA ILE A 250 -6.04 14.65 -13.75
C ILE A 250 -6.59 15.92 -14.39
N LEU A 251 -7.02 15.81 -15.64
CA LEU A 251 -7.67 16.90 -16.36
C LEU A 251 -8.89 17.44 -15.58
N ASP A 252 -9.08 18.75 -15.65
CA ASP A 252 -10.13 19.50 -14.95
C ASP A 252 -9.97 19.42 -13.42
N THR A 253 -8.73 19.53 -12.95
CA THR A 253 -8.40 19.63 -11.52
C THR A 253 -7.37 20.72 -11.26
N PRO A 254 -7.35 21.35 -10.08
CA PRO A 254 -6.38 22.41 -9.78
C PRO A 254 -4.90 22.00 -9.85
N LEU A 255 -4.60 20.69 -9.83
CA LEU A 255 -3.24 20.16 -9.98
C LEU A 255 -2.99 19.55 -11.36
N GLU A 256 -3.82 19.83 -12.37
CA GLU A 256 -3.65 19.23 -13.70
C GLU A 256 -2.31 19.58 -14.37
N GLU A 257 -1.79 20.78 -14.10
CA GLU A 257 -0.51 21.26 -14.65
C GLU A 257 0.70 20.82 -13.83
N LEU A 258 0.50 20.17 -12.68
CA LEU A 258 1.60 19.66 -11.88
C LEU A 258 2.19 18.40 -12.54
N PRO A 259 3.52 18.30 -12.70
CA PRO A 259 4.13 17.10 -13.27
C PRO A 259 3.78 15.84 -12.47
N PRO A 260 3.62 14.68 -13.14
CA PRO A 260 3.39 13.42 -12.44
C PRO A 260 4.57 13.08 -11.53
N CYS A 261 4.27 12.47 -10.39
CA CYS A 261 5.28 11.94 -9.50
C CYS A 261 6.03 10.78 -10.20
N SER A 262 7.35 10.75 -10.05
CA SER A 262 8.17 9.67 -10.59
C SER A 262 7.72 8.31 -10.03
N PRO A 263 7.41 7.31 -10.88
CA PRO A 263 7.15 5.94 -10.42
C PRO A 263 8.32 5.35 -9.62
N LEU A 264 9.55 5.80 -9.90
CA LEU A 264 10.73 5.38 -9.15
C LEU A 264 10.70 5.89 -7.71
N ARG A 265 10.22 7.12 -7.48
CA ARG A 265 10.06 7.67 -6.12
C ARG A 265 9.07 6.84 -5.30
N GLU A 266 7.92 6.52 -5.87
CA GLU A 266 6.94 5.63 -5.23
C GLU A 266 7.55 4.26 -4.91
N TYR A 267 8.31 3.69 -5.85
CA TYR A 267 9.00 2.43 -5.62
C TYR A 267 10.02 2.51 -4.47
N ARG A 268 10.84 3.57 -4.41
CA ARG A 268 11.81 3.79 -3.32
C ARG A 268 11.14 3.92 -1.96
N LEU A 269 10.00 4.60 -1.88
CA LEU A 269 9.20 4.67 -0.65
C LEU A 269 8.72 3.28 -0.22
N TYR A 270 8.24 2.44 -1.14
CA TYR A 270 7.86 1.07 -0.80
C TYR A 270 9.04 0.21 -0.35
N GLN A 271 10.23 0.40 -0.93
CA GLN A 271 11.44 -0.29 -0.48
C GLN A 271 11.83 0.13 0.94
N ALA A 272 11.87 1.43 1.22
CA ALA A 272 12.18 1.96 2.54
C ALA A 272 11.13 1.57 3.59
N ASP A 273 9.85 1.62 3.25
CA ASP A 273 8.74 1.16 4.11
C ASP A 273 8.89 -0.31 4.52
N PHE A 274 9.34 -1.15 3.58
CA PHE A 274 9.60 -2.55 3.90
C PHE A 274 10.75 -2.71 4.88
N LEU A 275 11.80 -1.88 4.78
CA LEU A 275 12.88 -1.88 5.78
C LEU A 275 12.34 -1.55 7.17
N LEU A 276 11.44 -0.56 7.27
CA LEU A 276 10.77 -0.21 8.53
C LEU A 276 9.94 -1.38 9.08
N ARG A 277 8.99 -1.88 8.28
CA ARG A 277 8.00 -2.88 8.74
C ARG A 277 8.59 -4.26 9.00
N ARG A 278 9.62 -4.64 8.24
CA ARG A 278 10.05 -6.05 8.15
C ARG A 278 11.48 -6.24 8.61
N TYR A 279 12.36 -5.25 8.44
CA TYR A 279 13.79 -5.39 8.76
C TYR A 279 14.18 -4.65 10.05
N GLY A 280 13.23 -4.00 10.72
CA GLY A 280 13.47 -3.31 11.98
C GLY A 280 14.33 -2.06 11.83
N PHE A 281 14.33 -1.42 10.66
CA PHE A 281 14.93 -0.10 10.50
C PHE A 281 14.07 0.94 11.22
N THR A 282 14.71 1.95 11.80
CA THR A 282 14.01 3.17 12.21
C THR A 282 14.05 4.20 11.07
N PRO A 283 13.12 5.18 11.05
CA PRO A 283 13.16 6.25 10.06
C PRO A 283 14.50 7.02 10.04
N GLN A 284 15.16 7.18 11.19
CA GLN A 284 16.44 7.88 11.30
C GLN A 284 17.59 7.12 10.64
N GLU A 285 17.48 5.80 10.53
CA GLU A 285 18.47 4.99 9.82
C GLU A 285 18.35 5.11 8.30
N LEU A 286 17.23 5.57 7.75
CA LEU A 286 17.04 5.57 6.31
C LEU A 286 17.97 6.57 5.59
N PRO A 287 18.50 6.21 4.41
CA PRO A 287 19.61 6.94 3.78
C PRO A 287 19.15 8.18 3.00
N PHE A 288 18.47 9.11 3.66
CA PHE A 288 18.04 10.36 3.02
C PHE A 288 19.23 11.18 2.52
N GLU A 289 19.02 11.93 1.44
CA GLU A 289 19.93 12.96 0.96
C GLU A 289 19.70 14.29 1.70
N LYS A 290 20.52 15.30 1.41
CA LYS A 290 20.41 16.64 2.02
C LYS A 290 19.04 17.30 1.78
N ASN A 291 18.42 17.00 0.63
CA ASN A 291 17.08 17.48 0.27
C ASN A 291 15.93 16.74 1.01
N GLY A 292 16.24 15.75 1.86
CA GLY A 292 15.24 14.97 2.60
C GLY A 292 14.62 13.81 1.82
N ASN A 293 15.01 13.57 0.57
CA ASN A 293 14.49 12.48 -0.26
C ASN A 293 15.42 11.27 -0.28
N LEU A 294 14.87 10.12 -0.71
CA LEU A 294 15.65 8.90 -0.93
C LEU A 294 16.41 9.00 -2.27
N PRO A 295 17.63 8.45 -2.35
CA PRO A 295 18.35 8.28 -3.61
C PRO A 295 17.51 7.50 -4.62
N GLN A 296 17.41 8.03 -5.84
CA GLN A 296 16.58 7.42 -6.88
C GLN A 296 17.31 6.26 -7.57
N ASP A 297 18.63 6.36 -7.76
CA ASP A 297 19.39 5.42 -8.59
C ASP A 297 19.81 4.13 -7.87
N CYS A 298 19.62 4.06 -6.55
CA CYS A 298 20.09 2.96 -5.73
C CYS A 298 19.06 2.53 -4.69
N ASP A 299 19.02 1.23 -4.39
CA ASP A 299 18.17 0.66 -3.35
C ASP A 299 18.54 1.24 -1.96
N PRO A 300 17.55 1.66 -1.13
CA PRO A 300 17.80 2.19 0.20
C PRO A 300 18.63 1.26 1.11
N LYS A 301 18.47 -0.06 1.03
CA LYS A 301 19.25 -0.99 1.87
C LYS A 301 20.73 -0.99 1.46
N LEU A 302 21.00 -1.00 0.15
CA LEU A 302 22.35 -0.88 -0.38
C LEU A 302 22.99 0.46 -0.02
N VAL A 303 22.28 1.59 -0.20
CA VAL A 303 22.83 2.91 0.17
C VAL A 303 23.14 2.97 1.66
N TRP A 304 22.26 2.44 2.52
CA TRP A 304 22.52 2.35 3.94
C TRP A 304 23.81 1.58 4.24
N ALA A 305 23.98 0.41 3.61
CA ALA A 305 25.16 -0.42 3.84
C ALA A 305 26.45 0.25 3.37
N LEU A 306 26.42 0.93 2.23
CA LEU A 306 27.56 1.70 1.71
C LEU A 306 27.95 2.89 2.59
N ARG A 307 26.99 3.48 3.34
CA ARG A 307 27.26 4.57 4.30
C ARG A 307 27.73 4.07 5.67
N HIS A 308 27.59 2.78 5.97
CA HIS A 308 27.98 2.16 7.24
C HIS A 308 29.07 1.12 7.01
N GLN A 309 30.15 1.52 6.36
CA GLN A 309 31.28 0.62 6.06
C GLN A 309 31.94 0.08 7.32
N ASP A 310 31.83 0.78 8.45
CA ASP A 310 32.27 0.34 9.78
C ASP A 310 31.60 -0.96 10.24
N LYS A 311 30.41 -1.27 9.71
CA LYS A 311 29.65 -2.49 10.03
C LYS A 311 29.97 -3.67 9.10
N PHE A 312 30.82 -3.47 8.10
CA PHE A 312 31.12 -4.46 7.07
C PHE A 312 32.64 -4.64 6.89
N PRO A 313 33.10 -5.84 6.49
CA PRO A 313 32.32 -7.02 6.19
C PRO A 313 31.83 -7.74 7.45
N MET A 314 30.61 -8.26 7.39
CA MET A 314 29.99 -8.97 8.50
C MET A 314 30.34 -10.46 8.45
N GLU A 315 30.86 -11.04 9.54
CA GLU A 315 31.09 -12.49 9.58
C GLU A 315 29.76 -13.22 9.65
N ILE A 316 29.44 -13.95 8.57
CA ILE A 316 28.19 -14.66 8.46
C ILE A 316 28.03 -15.52 9.71
N ASN A 317 28.96 -16.40 10.05
CA ASN A 317 28.73 -17.43 11.07
C ASN A 317 28.52 -16.90 12.50
N LYS A 318 28.72 -15.60 12.74
CA LYS A 318 28.55 -14.93 14.04
C LYS A 318 27.35 -13.97 14.08
N ALA A 319 27.01 -13.35 12.95
CA ALA A 319 25.99 -12.32 12.88
C ALA A 319 24.60 -12.85 13.27
N ASP A 320 23.89 -12.09 14.10
CA ASP A 320 22.53 -12.44 14.52
C ASP A 320 21.51 -12.24 13.38
N PHE A 321 20.25 -12.64 13.64
CA PHE A 321 19.18 -12.53 12.64
C PHE A 321 18.97 -11.10 12.14
N HIS A 322 18.99 -10.09 13.02
CA HIS A 322 18.73 -8.69 12.66
C HIS A 322 19.92 -8.06 11.94
N GLU A 323 21.15 -8.39 12.35
CA GLU A 323 22.37 -8.02 11.65
C GLU A 323 22.36 -8.53 10.21
N LEU A 324 21.94 -9.79 9.99
CA LEU A 324 21.79 -10.35 8.65
C LEU A 324 20.78 -9.60 7.78
N LEU A 325 19.72 -9.06 8.38
CA LEU A 325 18.75 -8.23 7.65
C LEU A 325 19.34 -6.88 7.23
N ARG A 326 20.51 -6.49 7.72
CA ARG A 326 21.22 -5.29 7.26
C ARG A 326 22.09 -5.55 6.02
N VAL A 327 22.49 -6.80 5.76
CA VAL A 327 23.37 -7.18 4.63
C VAL A 327 22.60 -7.15 3.29
N PRO A 328 23.01 -6.32 2.29
CA PRO A 328 22.41 -6.33 0.96
C PRO A 328 22.45 -7.72 0.30
N GLY A 329 21.33 -8.13 -0.32
CA GLY A 329 21.21 -9.47 -0.92
C GLY A 329 20.76 -10.59 0.04
N ILE A 330 20.62 -10.31 1.34
CA ILE A 330 19.99 -11.21 2.31
C ILE A 330 18.60 -10.67 2.66
N GLY A 331 17.56 -11.48 2.50
CA GLY A 331 16.19 -11.17 2.95
C GLY A 331 15.77 -12.01 4.16
N ILE A 332 14.54 -11.80 4.67
CA ILE A 332 14.04 -12.50 5.87
C ILE A 332 14.14 -14.02 5.76
N ILE A 333 13.67 -14.59 4.65
CA ILE A 333 13.68 -16.05 4.43
C ILE A 333 15.12 -16.56 4.45
N SER A 334 16.02 -15.88 3.73
CA SER A 334 17.44 -16.24 3.71
C SER A 334 18.09 -16.08 5.07
N ALA A 335 17.88 -14.98 5.78
CA ALA A 335 18.39 -14.75 7.13
C ALA A 335 17.94 -15.85 8.11
N ARG A 336 16.67 -16.26 8.06
CA ARG A 336 16.16 -17.39 8.88
C ARG A 336 16.86 -18.69 8.53
N ARG A 337 16.94 -19.03 7.25
CA ARG A 337 17.61 -20.25 6.77
C ARG A 337 19.09 -20.25 7.17
N ILE A 338 19.75 -19.10 7.05
CA ILE A 338 21.15 -18.93 7.44
C ILE A 338 21.34 -19.21 8.95
N VAL A 339 20.52 -18.61 9.82
CA VAL A 339 20.58 -18.85 11.28
C VAL A 339 20.35 -20.32 11.60
N GLU A 340 19.39 -20.96 10.93
CA GLU A 340 19.10 -22.38 11.13
C GLU A 340 20.24 -23.29 10.66
N THR A 341 20.77 -23.07 9.46
CA THR A 341 21.86 -23.88 8.90
C THR A 341 23.12 -23.83 9.78
N ARG A 342 23.44 -22.68 10.40
CA ARG A 342 24.64 -22.54 11.27
C ARG A 342 24.63 -23.41 12.51
N LYS A 343 23.46 -23.87 12.94
CA LYS A 343 23.34 -24.82 14.05
C LYS A 343 23.89 -26.21 13.68
N GLN A 344 23.95 -26.52 12.39
CA GLN A 344 24.37 -27.82 11.87
C GLN A 344 25.74 -27.76 11.19
N GLU A 345 25.99 -26.73 10.39
CA GLU A 345 27.25 -26.56 9.66
C GLU A 345 27.68 -25.09 9.55
N LYS A 346 28.99 -24.85 9.49
CA LYS A 346 29.53 -23.51 9.21
C LYS A 346 29.51 -23.23 7.72
N PHE A 347 29.15 -22.01 7.35
CA PHE A 347 29.32 -21.50 5.99
C PHE A 347 30.81 -21.23 5.73
N THR A 348 31.38 -21.94 4.78
CA THR A 348 32.79 -21.80 4.34
C THR A 348 32.88 -21.35 2.88
N ARG A 349 31.83 -21.59 2.07
CA ARG A 349 31.78 -21.26 0.63
C ARG A 349 30.50 -20.52 0.26
N LEU A 350 30.59 -19.61 -0.73
CA LEU A 350 29.42 -18.84 -1.21
C LEU A 350 28.28 -19.73 -1.74
N ASP A 351 28.57 -20.89 -2.31
CA ASP A 351 27.54 -21.79 -2.82
C ASP A 351 26.63 -22.34 -1.71
N GLN A 352 27.16 -22.54 -0.50
CA GLN A 352 26.33 -22.90 0.66
C GLN A 352 25.37 -21.75 0.98
N LEU A 353 25.86 -20.52 0.98
CA LEU A 353 25.04 -19.34 1.23
C LEU A 353 23.97 -19.16 0.15
N ARG A 354 24.28 -19.45 -1.11
CA ARG A 354 23.31 -19.38 -2.22
C ARG A 354 22.12 -20.33 -2.03
N LYS A 355 22.34 -21.51 -1.46
CA LYS A 355 21.27 -22.50 -1.16
C LYS A 355 20.24 -21.98 -0.17
N THR A 356 20.58 -20.98 0.64
CA THR A 356 19.62 -20.31 1.54
C THR A 356 18.67 -19.36 0.81
N GLY A 357 18.93 -19.07 -0.47
CA GLY A 357 18.22 -18.08 -1.27
C GLY A 357 18.83 -16.69 -1.23
N ALA A 358 19.96 -16.50 -0.55
CA ALA A 358 20.68 -15.23 -0.55
C ALA A 358 21.27 -14.92 -1.94
N LEU A 359 21.20 -13.65 -2.35
CA LEU A 359 21.83 -13.16 -3.58
C LEU A 359 23.32 -12.93 -3.34
N THR A 360 24.11 -13.99 -3.51
CA THR A 360 25.54 -14.01 -3.17
C THR A 360 26.39 -13.04 -3.98
N THR A 361 25.97 -12.68 -5.20
CA THR A 361 26.63 -11.66 -6.03
C THR A 361 26.62 -10.28 -5.38
N ARG A 362 25.66 -10.01 -4.49
CA ARG A 362 25.62 -8.78 -3.67
C ARG A 362 26.15 -9.02 -2.28
N ALA A 363 25.62 -10.04 -1.61
CA ALA A 363 25.94 -10.30 -0.22
C ALA A 363 27.45 -10.47 -0.02
N GLY A 364 28.15 -11.10 -0.97
CA GLY A 364 29.60 -11.32 -0.93
C GLY A 364 30.43 -10.04 -0.80
N ASN A 365 29.93 -8.87 -1.21
CA ASN A 365 30.61 -7.59 -1.03
C ASN A 365 30.52 -7.03 0.40
N PHE A 366 29.70 -7.65 1.26
CA PHE A 366 29.39 -7.16 2.60
C PHE A 366 29.64 -8.21 3.68
N LEU A 367 30.19 -9.38 3.35
CA LEU A 367 30.32 -10.47 4.33
C LEU A 367 31.65 -11.22 4.23
N THR A 368 32.00 -11.87 5.33
CA THR A 368 33.03 -12.92 5.37
C THR A 368 32.43 -14.28 5.67
N LEU A 369 33.08 -15.33 5.18
CA LEU A 369 32.83 -16.72 5.55
C LEU A 369 34.10 -17.28 6.20
N GLN A 370 34.07 -17.52 7.52
CA GLN A 370 35.27 -17.94 8.28
C GLN A 370 36.45 -16.97 8.08
N GLY A 371 36.18 -15.66 8.13
CA GLY A 371 37.20 -14.62 7.93
C GLY A 371 37.62 -14.38 6.48
N ARG A 372 37.21 -15.23 5.52
CA ARG A 372 37.47 -14.99 4.09
C ARG A 372 36.47 -14.00 3.52
N PHE A 373 36.96 -12.87 3.02
CA PHE A 373 36.18 -11.88 2.27
C PHE A 373 36.05 -12.28 0.79
N TYR A 374 34.91 -11.96 0.18
CA TYR A 374 34.57 -12.34 -1.20
C TYR A 374 34.24 -11.15 -2.11
N GLY A 375 34.36 -9.91 -1.62
CA GLY A 375 34.17 -8.72 -2.45
C GLY A 375 35.36 -8.45 -3.37
N GLY A 376 35.10 -7.84 -4.54
CA GLY A 376 36.15 -7.35 -5.43
C GLY A 376 36.54 -8.21 -6.64
N GLY A 377 35.78 -9.26 -6.98
CA GLY A 377 36.01 -9.97 -8.25
C GLY A 377 35.58 -9.12 -9.45
N GLU A 378 36.48 -8.89 -10.43
CA GLU A 378 36.21 -8.20 -11.69
C GLU A 378 34.92 -8.70 -12.36
N ARG A 379 33.80 -8.01 -12.15
CA ARG A 379 32.59 -8.17 -12.94
C ARG A 379 32.00 -6.80 -13.14
N LYS A 380 31.99 -6.38 -14.41
CA LYS A 380 31.41 -5.13 -14.93
C LYS A 380 30.25 -4.69 -14.05
N ALA A 381 30.27 -3.42 -13.63
CA ALA A 381 29.13 -2.74 -13.03
C ALA A 381 27.95 -2.80 -14.02
N THR A 382 27.26 -3.93 -14.06
CA THR A 382 26.00 -4.07 -14.76
C THR A 382 24.94 -3.50 -13.83
N GLY A 383 23.93 -2.83 -14.39
CA GLY A 383 22.81 -2.24 -13.63
C GLY A 383 22.08 -3.19 -12.67
N GLN A 384 22.42 -4.49 -12.70
CA GLN A 384 22.00 -5.53 -11.76
C GLN A 384 22.51 -5.36 -10.32
N ILE A 385 23.44 -4.45 -10.01
CA ILE A 385 23.83 -4.14 -8.61
C ILE A 385 22.81 -3.21 -7.92
N ASN A 386 22.05 -2.42 -8.69
CA ASN A 386 21.18 -1.36 -8.17
C ASN A 386 19.72 -1.81 -7.92
N GLU A 387 19.27 -2.91 -8.52
CA GLU A 387 17.89 -3.39 -8.38
C GLU A 387 17.80 -4.46 -7.28
N GLN A 388 17.55 -4.13 -6.01
CA GLN A 388 17.15 -5.19 -5.08
C GLN A 388 15.82 -5.75 -5.56
N LEU A 389 15.90 -6.83 -6.34
CA LEU A 389 14.75 -7.67 -6.66
C LEU A 389 14.33 -8.28 -5.33
N PHE A 390 13.29 -7.69 -4.76
CA PHE A 390 12.50 -8.31 -3.72
C PHE A 390 12.23 -9.76 -4.11
N LEU A 391 12.44 -10.69 -3.17
CA LEU A 391 11.75 -11.97 -3.24
C LEU A 391 10.27 -11.65 -3.02
N TRP A 392 9.53 -11.67 -4.12
CA TRP A 392 8.14 -11.28 -4.33
C TRP A 392 7.09 -11.95 -3.42
N GLU A 393 7.51 -12.78 -2.47
CA GLU A 393 6.62 -13.63 -1.68
C GLU A 393 5.97 -12.89 -0.48
N GLU A 394 6.32 -11.62 -0.22
CA GLU A 394 5.85 -10.90 0.98
C GLU A 394 5.44 -9.41 0.80
N LEU A 395 5.41 -8.89 -0.43
CA LEU A 395 4.61 -7.67 -0.75
C LEU A 395 3.20 -8.08 -1.04
#